data_AF-A0A1H7P9J3-F1
#
_entry.id   AF-A0A1H7P9J3-F1
#
_cell.length_a   1.000
_cell.length_b   1.000
_cell.length_c   1.000
_cell.angle_alpha   90.00
_cell.angle_beta   90.00
_cell.angle_gamma   90.00
#
_symmetry.space_group_name_H-M   'P 1'
#
loop_
_entity.id
_entity.type
_entity.pdbx_description
1 polymer ?
#
loop_
_entity_poly.entity_id
_entity_poly.type
_entity_poly.pdbx_seq_one_letter_code
_entity_poly.pdbx_strand_id
1 'polypeptide(L)' 'MGGISIWQLLIIAVIVVLLFGTKKLRNLGSDLGSAVKGFKNAVTDETAKKDDDAAKADSLADNSTEQSKVADKEKDQV' A
#
# COMPACT_ATOMS: atom_id res chain seq x y z
N MET A 1 30.26 -14.67 13.01
CA MET A 1 29.30 -14.63 11.87
C MET A 1 28.46 -13.37 12.01
N GLY A 2 28.89 -12.28 11.38
CA GLY A 2 28.20 -10.98 11.46
C GLY A 2 26.90 -11.03 10.65
N GLY A 3 25.77 -10.90 11.34
CA GLY A 3 24.46 -10.87 10.71
C GLY A 3 24.25 -9.59 9.90
N ILE A 4 23.29 -9.64 8.98
CA ILE A 4 22.76 -8.46 8.30
C ILE A 4 22.20 -7.52 9.38
N SER A 5 22.88 -6.41 9.60
CA SER A 5 22.45 -5.43 10.60
C SER A 5 21.47 -4.43 9.96
N ILE A 6 20.53 -3.96 10.76
CA ILE A 6 19.41 -3.09 10.31
C ILE A 6 19.93 -1.84 9.60
N TRP A 7 21.09 -1.34 10.02
CA TRP A 7 21.74 -0.15 9.46
C TRP A 7 22.17 -0.33 8.00
N GLN A 8 22.62 -1.52 7.63
CA GLN A 8 23.01 -1.86 6.27
C GLN A 8 21.78 -1.91 5.35
N LEU A 9 20.67 -2.48 5.84
CA LEU A 9 19.42 -2.52 5.09
C LEU A 9 18.86 -1.12 4.81
N LEU A 10 18.95 -0.20 5.78
CA LEU A 10 18.53 1.19 5.56
C LEU A 10 19.36 1.89 4.48
N ILE A 11 20.68 1.72 4.50
CA ILE A 11 21.58 2.28 3.48
C ILE A 11 21.24 1.74 2.09
N ILE A 12 21.01 0.43 1.97
CA ILE A 12 20.61 -0.20 0.70
C ILE A 12 19.24 0.33 0.26
N ALA A 13 18.27 0.44 1.16
CA ALA A 13 16.94 0.96 0.86
C ALA A 13 16.99 2.39 0.31
N VAL A 14 17.82 3.26 0.88
CA VAL A 14 18.02 4.63 0.38
C VAL A 14 18.55 4.62 -1.05
N ILE A 15 19.55 3.77 -1.36
CA ILE A 15 20.09 3.66 -2.71
C ILE A 15 19.01 3.20 -3.70
N VAL A 16 18.23 2.17 -3.35
CA VAL A 16 17.14 1.67 -4.19
C VAL A 16 16.10 2.77 -4.44
N VAL A 17 15.72 3.52 -3.40
CA VAL A 17 14.77 4.64 -3.54
C VAL A 17 15.31 5.73 -4.47
N LEU A 18 16.61 6.04 -4.42
CA LEU A 18 17.22 7.03 -5.31
C LEU A 18 17.30 6.55 -6.76
N LEU A 19 17.60 5.27 -7.00
CA LEU A 19 17.69 4.69 -8.35
C LEU A 19 16.32 4.59 -9.04
N PHE A 20 15.32 4.08 -8.32
CA PHE A 20 13.99 3.83 -8.87
C PHE A 20 13.05 5.04 -8.71
N GLY A 21 13.36 5.96 -7.81
CA GLY A 21 12.53 7.09 -7.44
C GLY A 21 11.35 6.70 -6.52
N THR A 22 10.95 7.61 -5.64
CA THR A 22 9.85 7.39 -4.69
C THR A 22 8.49 7.17 -5.37
N LYS A 23 8.29 7.69 -6.59
CA LYS A 23 7.03 7.59 -7.33
C LYS A 23 6.74 6.16 -7.82
N LYS A 24 7.75 5.45 -8.35
CA LYS A 24 7.62 4.05 -8.78
C LYS A 24 7.49 3.12 -7.57
N LEU A 25 8.29 3.35 -6.53
CA LEU A 25 8.21 2.58 -5.28
C LEU A 25 6.87 2.76 -4.58
N ARG A 26 6.28 3.96 -4.59
CA ARG A 26 4.97 4.20 -3.97
C ARG A 26 3.83 3.53 -4.72
N ASN A 27 3.81 3.60 -6.06
CA ASN A 27 2.78 2.91 -6.84
C ASN A 27 2.86 1.40 -6.63
N LEU A 28 4.04 0.80 -6.78
CA LEU A 28 4.21 -0.65 -6.60
C LEU A 28 4.06 -1.08 -5.13
N GLY A 29 4.51 -0.24 -4.19
CA GLY A 29 4.39 -0.48 -2.76
C GLY A 29 2.97 -0.30 -2.23
N SER A 30 2.12 0.49 -2.88
CA SER A 30 0.68 0.60 -2.53
C SER A 30 -0.05 -0.70 -2.87
N ASP A 31 0.21 -1.26 -4.05
CA ASP A 31 -0.42 -2.51 -4.50
C ASP A 31 0.06 -3.70 -3.66
N LEU A 32 1.37 -3.82 -3.46
CA LEU A 32 1.94 -4.85 -2.58
C LEU A 32 1.54 -4.64 -1.11
N GLY A 33 1.52 -3.38 -0.66
CA GLY A 33 1.18 -3.03 0.71
C GLY A 33 -0.27 -3.31 1.05
N SER A 34 -1.19 -3.06 0.13
CA SER A 34 -2.61 -3.39 0.32
C SER A 34 -2.85 -4.90 0.40
N ALA A 35 -2.18 -5.70 -0.45
CA ALA A 35 -2.20 -7.15 -0.37
C ALA A 35 -1.65 -7.69 0.97
N VAL A 36 -0.51 -7.17 1.42
CA VAL A 36 0.09 -7.55 2.71
C VAL A 36 -0.74 -7.06 3.90
N LYS A 37 -1.42 -5.91 3.79
CA LYS A 37 -2.35 -5.40 4.81
C LYS A 37 -3.55 -6.34 4.98
N GLY A 38 -4.13 -6.81 3.87
CA GLY A 38 -5.21 -7.81 3.90
C GLY A 38 -4.77 -9.13 4.52
N PHE A 39 -3.56 -9.61 4.18
CA PHE A 39 -2.99 -10.82 4.79
C PHE A 39 -2.76 -10.66 6.29
N LYS A 40 -2.17 -9.55 6.74
CA LYS A 40 -1.98 -9.31 8.18
C LYS A 40 -3.31 -9.19 8.90
N ASN A 41 -4.29 -8.50 8.34
CA ASN A 41 -5.62 -8.40 8.92
C ASN A 41 -6.28 -9.78 9.05
N ALA A 42 -6.23 -10.63 8.03
CA ALA A 42 -6.79 -11.98 8.10
C ALA A 42 -6.09 -12.85 9.16
N VAL A 43 -4.76 -12.83 9.21
CA VAL A 43 -3.98 -13.59 10.20
C VAL A 43 -4.21 -13.06 11.63
N THR A 44 -4.31 -11.74 11.79
CA THR A 44 -4.62 -11.11 13.08
C THR A 44 -6.07 -11.36 13.49
N ASP A 45 -7.04 -11.33 12.57
CA ASP A 45 -8.46 -11.58 12.86
C ASP A 45 -8.70 -13.06 13.24
N GLU A 46 -8.01 -14.01 12.60
CA GLU A 46 -8.04 -15.42 13.03
C GLU A 46 -7.34 -15.66 14.38
N THR A 47 -6.33 -14.86 14.71
CA THR A 47 -5.65 -14.94 16.01
C THR A 47 -6.46 -14.22 17.11
N ALA A 48 -7.14 -13.12 16.79
CA ALA A 48 -7.95 -12.31 17.72
C ALA A 48 -9.35 -12.90 17.97
N LYS A 49 -9.93 -13.65 17.01
CA LYS A 49 -11.17 -14.42 17.21
C LYS A 49 -11.07 -15.54 18.25
N LYS A 50 -9.87 -15.86 18.74
CA LYS A 50 -9.69 -16.78 19.86
C LYS A 50 -9.80 -16.11 21.24
N ASP A 51 -9.76 -14.78 21.33
CA ASP A 51 -9.71 -14.11 22.64
C ASP A 51 -10.87 -13.14 22.94
N ASP A 52 -11.42 -12.30 22.06
CA ASP A 52 -12.57 -11.46 22.47
C ASP A 52 -13.39 -10.84 21.32
N ASP A 53 -14.70 -11.08 21.37
CA ASP A 53 -15.77 -10.53 20.54
C ASP A 53 -16.10 -9.09 20.98
N ALA A 54 -15.22 -8.09 20.77
CA ALA A 54 -15.58 -6.66 20.91
C ALA A 54 -14.43 -5.71 20.55
N ALA A 55 -14.51 -5.03 19.39
CA ALA A 55 -14.26 -3.59 19.23
C ALA A 55 -13.94 -3.25 17.76
N LYS A 56 -15.00 -2.85 17.04
CA LYS A 56 -15.08 -1.57 16.32
C LYS A 56 -13.75 -0.98 15.79
N ALA A 57 -13.67 -0.82 14.47
CA ALA A 57 -13.54 0.46 13.76
C ALA A 57 -12.81 0.23 12.42
N ASP A 58 -13.48 0.35 11.28
CA ASP A 58 -13.90 1.60 10.63
C ASP A 58 -12.74 2.32 9.92
N SER A 59 -12.98 2.56 8.63
CA SER A 59 -12.47 3.68 7.84
C SER A 59 -11.13 3.58 7.08
N LEU A 60 -11.27 3.89 5.78
CA LEU A 60 -10.32 4.52 4.84
C LEU A 60 -9.65 3.61 3.80
N ALA A 61 -10.37 3.39 2.71
CA ALA A 61 -9.81 3.36 1.36
C ALA A 61 -10.80 4.05 0.39
N ASP A 62 -11.18 5.29 0.71
CA ASP A 62 -11.64 6.25 -0.28
C ASP A 62 -10.50 7.24 -0.52
N ASN A 63 -10.18 7.42 -1.80
CA ASN A 63 -9.49 8.54 -2.45
C ASN A 63 -8.30 8.13 -3.37
N SER A 64 -8.44 8.57 -4.62
CA SER A 64 -7.46 8.66 -5.71
C SER A 64 -7.46 7.53 -6.75
N THR A 65 -8.59 7.41 -7.47
CA THR A 65 -8.55 7.21 -8.92
C THR A 65 -9.58 8.12 -9.60
N GLU A 66 -9.36 9.43 -9.50
CA GLU A 66 -9.87 10.41 -10.46
C GLU A 66 -8.72 11.34 -10.84
N GLN A 67 -8.17 11.13 -12.03
CA GLN A 67 -7.62 12.12 -12.97
C GLN A 67 -6.62 11.45 -13.91
N SER A 68 -7.15 10.75 -14.92
CA SER A 68 -6.49 10.74 -16.24
C SER A 68 -7.51 10.43 -17.33
N LYS A 69 -7.57 11.35 -18.30
CA LYS A 69 -8.31 11.34 -19.57
C LYS A 69 -9.81 11.70 -19.54
N VAL A 70 -10.07 13.01 -19.43
CA VAL A 70 -11.00 13.66 -20.36
C VAL A 70 -10.41 13.47 -21.76
N ALA A 71 -10.86 12.42 -22.45
CA ALA A 71 -10.73 12.29 -23.89
C ALA A 71 -11.97 12.96 -24.48
N ASP A 72 -11.80 14.22 -24.86
CA ASP A 72 -12.77 15.04 -25.56
C ASP A 72 -13.15 14.35 -26.90
N LYS A 73 -14.37 13.83 -26.97
CA LYS A 73 -15.05 13.46 -28.21
C LYS A 73 -16.57 13.52 -28.01
N GLU A 74 -17.22 14.03 -29.06
CA GLU A 74 -18.66 13.99 -29.34
C GLU A 74 -19.49 15.05 -28.60
N LYS A 75 -19.92 16.13 -29.27
CA LYS A 75 -20.93 16.20 -30.35
C LYS A 75 -22.29 15.67 -29.85
N ASP A 76 -23.34 16.47 -30.10
CA ASP A 76 -24.75 16.31 -29.70
C ASP A 76 -25.15 16.83 -28.31
N GLN A 77 -25.69 18.06 -28.30
CA GLN A 77 -27.10 18.32 -27.99
C GLN A 77 -27.40 19.78 -28.38
N VAL A 78 -28.23 20.00 -29.41
CA VAL A 78 -29.65 20.43 -29.33
C VAL A 78 -29.95 21.50 -28.29
#